data_AF-A0A7C6W8I0-F1
#
_entry.id   AF-A0A7C6W8I0-F1
#
_cell.length_a   1.000
_cell.length_b   1.000
_cell.length_c   1.000
_cell.angle_alpha   90.00
_cell.angle_beta   90.00
_cell.angle_gamma   90.00
#
_symmetry.space_group_name_H-M   'P 1'
#
loop_
_entity.id
_entity.type
_entity.pdbx_description
1 polymer ?
#
loop_
_entity_poly.entity_id
_entity_poly.type
_entity_poly.pdbx_seq_one_letter_code
_entity_poly.pdbx_strand_id
1 'polypeptide(L)' 'AKKLPKYEQVNITITWYEPNEKRDPDNIMAGQKFILDGLVKAGTIPNDTRRYVKSITHIPELDRENPRVEVEIQEIGA' A
#
# COMPACT_ATOMS: atom_id res chain seq x y z
N ALA A 1 -12.86 -8.02 -11.86
CA ALA A 1 -12.09 -6.79 -11.59
C ALA A 1 -11.14 -6.54 -12.76
N LYS A 2 -10.94 -5.27 -13.18
CA LYS A 2 -9.87 -4.94 -14.14
C LYS A 2 -8.52 -5.29 -13.50
N LYS A 3 -7.62 -5.92 -14.25
CA LYS A 3 -6.26 -6.19 -13.78
C LYS A 3 -5.50 -4.87 -13.70
N LEU A 4 -4.78 -4.64 -12.60
CA LEU A 4 -3.84 -3.54 -12.50
C LEU A 4 -2.71 -3.72 -13.53
N PRO A 5 -2.03 -2.63 -13.94
CA PRO A 5 -0.80 -2.73 -14.72
C PRO A 5 0.26 -3.57 -13.99
N LYS A 6 1.28 -4.01 -14.73
CA LYS A 6 2.43 -4.70 -14.15
C LYS A 6 3.58 -3.69 -14.01
N TYR A 7 4.30 -3.77 -12.90
CA TYR A 7 5.42 -2.89 -12.59
C TYR A 7 6.66 -3.70 -12.22
N GLU A 8 7.85 -3.23 -12.62
CA GLU A 8 9.12 -3.88 -12.25
C GLU A 8 9.74 -3.28 -10.99
N GLN A 9 9.66 -1.96 -10.79
CA GLN A 9 10.13 -1.31 -9.57
C GLN A 9 9.17 -0.21 -9.16
N VAL A 10 8.81 -0.16 -7.88
CA VAL A 10 7.79 0.76 -7.36
C VAL A 10 8.18 1.41 -6.04
N ASN A 11 7.70 2.64 -5.86
CA ASN A 11 7.49 3.26 -4.56
C ASN A 11 6.00 3.12 -4.21
N ILE A 12 5.70 2.81 -2.96
CA ILE A 12 4.33 2.63 -2.49
C ILE A 12 4.02 3.68 -1.43
N THR A 13 2.90 4.37 -1.56
CA THR A 13 2.35 5.22 -0.51
C THR A 13 1.03 4.62 -0.04
N ILE A 14 0.90 4.41 1.26
CA ILE A 14 -0.30 3.88 1.88
C ILE A 14 -0.89 4.92 2.82
N THR A 15 -2.08 5.40 2.49
CA THR A 15 -2.85 6.30 3.35
C THR A 15 -3.89 5.50 4.11
N TRP A 16 -3.80 5.54 5.43
CA TRP A 16 -4.66 4.82 6.37
C TRP A 16 -5.71 5.78 6.91
N TYR A 17 -6.89 5.80 6.29
CA TYR A 17 -8.02 6.62 6.73
C TYR A 17 -8.78 5.91 7.84
N GLU A 18 -8.55 6.35 9.07
CA GLU A 18 -9.14 5.78 10.27
C GLU A 18 -10.43 6.50 10.67
N PRO A 19 -11.43 5.79 11.22
CA PRO A 19 -12.66 6.43 11.70
C PRO A 19 -12.47 7.18 13.03
N ASN A 20 -11.35 6.94 13.72
CA ASN A 20 -10.97 7.55 14.99
C ASN A 20 -9.50 7.22 15.31
N GLU A 21 -8.93 7.92 16.29
CA GLU A 21 -7.54 7.79 16.71
C GLU A 21 -7.33 6.70 17.79
N LYS A 22 -8.17 5.65 17.81
CA LYS A 22 -8.06 4.59 18.84
C LYS A 22 -7.02 3.52 18.52
N ARG A 23 -6.64 3.37 17.25
CA ARG A 23 -5.63 2.42 16.82
C ARG A 23 -4.31 3.14 16.64
N ASP A 24 -3.25 2.55 17.17
CA ASP A 24 -1.91 3.09 17.03
C ASP A 24 -1.43 3.02 15.56
N PRO A 25 -0.63 3.99 15.09
CA PRO A 25 -0.11 4.01 13.73
C PRO A 25 0.66 2.74 13.34
N ASP A 26 1.45 2.15 14.24
CA ASP A 26 2.19 0.91 13.96
C ASP A 26 1.25 -0.30 13.76
N ASN A 27 0.19 -0.38 14.55
CA ASN A 27 -0.84 -1.42 14.45
C ASN A 27 -1.56 -1.39 13.10
N ILE A 28 -1.90 -0.20 12.59
CA ILE A 28 -2.51 -0.07 11.26
C ILE A 28 -1.48 -0.35 10.14
N MET A 29 -0.24 0.14 10.28
CA MET A 29 0.81 -0.03 9.27
C MET A 29 1.20 -1.50 9.07
N ALA A 30 1.07 -2.34 10.09
CA ALA A 30 1.26 -3.80 9.97
C ALA A 30 0.39 -4.42 8.85
N GLY A 31 -0.74 -3.77 8.49
CA GLY A 31 -1.60 -4.15 7.37
C GLY A 31 -0.90 -4.17 6.01
N GLN A 32 0.23 -3.48 5.85
CA GLN A 32 0.99 -3.42 4.59
C GLN A 32 1.36 -4.80 4.06
N LYS A 33 1.59 -5.78 4.93
CA LYS A 33 1.98 -7.12 4.49
C LYS A 33 0.88 -7.78 3.65
N PHE A 34 -0.38 -7.60 4.04
CA PHE A 34 -1.53 -8.12 3.29
C PHE A 34 -1.69 -7.41 1.94
N ILE A 35 -1.41 -6.11 1.88
CA ILE A 35 -1.45 -5.33 0.64
C ILE A 35 -0.36 -5.84 -0.32
N LEU A 36 0.88 -5.96 0.14
CA LEU A 36 2.00 -6.45 -0.66
C LEU A 36 1.77 -7.88 -1.15
N ASP A 37 1.32 -8.79 -0.28
CA ASP A 37 0.98 -10.15 -0.66
C ASP A 37 -0.14 -10.18 -1.70
N GLY A 38 -1.11 -9.28 -1.60
CA GLY A 38 -2.18 -9.10 -2.58
C GLY A 38 -1.66 -8.65 -3.94
N LEU A 39 -0.75 -7.66 -3.98
CA LEU A 39 -0.14 -7.15 -5.21
C LEU A 39 0.70 -8.23 -5.91
N VAL A 40 1.44 -9.04 -5.16
CA VAL A 40 2.20 -10.18 -5.69
C VAL A 40 1.25 -11.26 -6.24
N LYS A 41 0.23 -11.65 -5.47
CA LYS A 41 -0.77 -12.64 -5.90
C LYS A 41 -1.55 -12.19 -7.15
N ALA A 42 -1.81 -10.89 -7.28
CA ALA A 42 -2.45 -10.31 -8.46
C ALA A 42 -1.51 -10.24 -9.69
N GLY A 43 -0.20 -10.42 -9.50
CA GLY A 43 0.82 -10.28 -10.53
C GLY A 43 1.09 -8.82 -10.94
N THR A 44 0.70 -7.87 -10.09
CA THR A 44 0.94 -6.43 -10.27
C THR A 44 2.41 -6.08 -10.07
N ILE A 45 3.05 -6.72 -9.09
CA ILE A 45 4.50 -6.69 -8.89
C ILE A 45 5.04 -8.13 -8.81
N PRO A 46 6.27 -8.42 -9.27
CA PRO A 46 6.81 -9.77 -9.23
C PRO A 46 7.05 -10.32 -7.82
N ASN A 47 7.42 -9.46 -6.86
CA ASN A 47 7.74 -9.82 -5.48
C ASN A 47 7.74 -8.55 -4.59
N ASP A 48 7.71 -8.68 -3.25
CA ASP A 48 7.72 -7.57 -2.29
C ASP A 48 9.13 -7.28 -1.69
N THR A 49 10.17 -7.96 -2.15
CA THR A 49 11.57 -7.68 -1.78
C THR A 49 12.03 -6.28 -2.20
N ARG A 50 13.09 -5.78 -1.55
CA ARG A 50 13.76 -4.49 -1.85
C ARG A 50 14.22 -4.32 -3.31
N ARG A 51 14.25 -5.41 -4.09
CA ARG A 51 14.52 -5.34 -5.54
C ARG A 51 13.39 -4.64 -6.29
N TYR A 52 12.14 -4.90 -5.93
CA TYR A 52 10.92 -4.46 -6.62
C TYR A 52 10.21 -3.34 -5.86
N VAL A 53 10.22 -3.35 -4.51
CA VAL A 53 9.62 -2.29 -3.69
C VAL A 53 10.76 -1.46 -3.07
N LYS A 54 10.94 -0.21 -3.50
CA LYS A 54 12.07 0.63 -3.06
C LYS A 54 11.77 1.44 -1.82
N SER A 55 10.56 1.96 -1.70
CA SER A 55 10.09 2.64 -0.50
C SER A 55 8.63 2.29 -0.22
N ILE A 56 8.27 2.37 1.06
CA ILE A 56 6.90 2.33 1.52
C ILE A 56 6.73 3.51 2.46
N THR A 57 5.84 4.43 2.10
CA THR A 57 5.48 5.60 2.91
C THR A 57 4.11 5.34 3.52
N HIS A 58 3.96 5.66 4.80
CA HIS A 58 2.70 5.50 5.51
C HIS A 58 2.19 6.85 5.97
N ILE A 59 0.93 7.14 5.69
CA ILE A 59 0.26 8.39 6.04
C ILE A 59 -0.97 8.03 6.87
N PRO A 60 -0.97 8.21 8.20
CA PRO A 60 -2.18 8.08 9.01
C PRO A 60 -3.06 9.32 8.80
N GLU A 61 -4.33 9.12 8.51
CA GLU A 61 -5.33 10.18 8.29
C GLU A 61 -6.65 9.83 9.00
N LEU A 62 -7.45 10.84 9.31
CA LEU A 62 -8.77 10.66 9.92
C LEU A 62 -9.88 10.88 8.89
N ASP A 63 -10.70 9.86 8.65
CA ASP A 63 -11.94 9.98 7.89
C ASP A 63 -13.06 9.21 8.60
N ARG A 64 -13.93 9.96 9.27
CA ARG A 64 -15.05 9.41 10.05
C ARG A 64 -16.18 8.90 9.17
N GLU A 65 -16.33 9.44 7.97
CA GLU A 65 -17.46 9.16 7.10
C GLU A 65 -17.16 7.98 6.16
N ASN A 66 -15.89 7.85 5.73
CA ASN A 66 -15.47 6.82 4.80
C ASN A 66 -14.07 6.23 5.12
N PRO A 67 -13.93 5.48 6.22
CA PRO A 67 -12.67 4.85 6.59
C PRO A 67 -12.24 3.82 5.54
N ARG A 68 -10.98 3.88 5.10
CA ARG A 68 -10.46 3.10 3.98
C ARG A 68 -8.93 3.05 3.99
N VAL A 69 -8.38 2.23 3.11
CA VAL A 69 -6.94 2.24 2.81
C VAL A 69 -6.77 2.61 1.36
N GLU A 70 -6.03 3.68 1.11
CA GLU A 70 -5.62 4.07 -0.25
C GLU A 70 -4.18 3.63 -0.49
N VAL A 71 -3.95 2.98 -1.62
CA VAL A 71 -2.63 2.48 -2.01
C VAL A 71 -2.26 3.10 -3.34
N GLU A 72 -1.29 4.00 -3.31
CA GLU A 72 -0.69 4.60 -4.49
C GLU A 72 0.58 3.83 -4.87
N ILE A 73 0.71 3.51 -6.16
CA ILE A 73 1.86 2.79 -6.71
C ILE A 73 2.50 3.69 -7.76
N GLN A 74 3.74 4.10 -7.50
CA GLN A 74 4.53 4.89 -8.43
C GLN A 74 5.65 4.02 -9.02
N GLU A 75 5.65 3.85 -10.34
CA GLU A 75 6.73 3.15 -11.04
C GLU A 75 8.02 3.96 -11.03
N ILE A 76 9.16 3.26 -10.89
CA ILE A 76 10.50 3.84 -10.90
C ILE A 76 11.14 3.52 -12.25
N GLY A 77 11.47 4.56 -13.00
CA GLY A 77 12.21 4.43 -14.26
C GLY A 77 11.35 4.28 -15.52
N ALA A 78 10.26 5.05 -15.61
CA ALA A 78 9.63 5.35 -16.91
C ALA A 78 10.53 6.25 -17.77
#